data_AF-A0A0T1SHR5-F1
#
_entry.id   AF-A0A0T1SHR5-F1
#
_cell.length_a   1.000
_cell.length_b   1.000
_cell.length_c   1.000
_cell.angle_alpha   90.00
_cell.angle_beta   90.00
_cell.angle_gamma   90.00
#
_symmetry.space_group_name_H-M   'P 1'
#
loop_
_entity.id
_entity.type
_entity.pdbx_description
1 polymer ?
#
loop_
_entity_poly.entity_id
_entity_poly.type
_entity_poly.pdbx_seq_one_letter_code
_entity_poly.pdbx_strand_id
1 'polypeptide(L)'
;MSVSVTLPALGESVTEGTVTRWLKAEGERVEADEPLLEVSTDKVDTEIPAPASGILASIKVAEDETVEVGAELAIIDDGTGAPAAAAPAAEAAPAPAAAPAPAAEAPAAPAPVAEAPAEAPAAGGATGTDVVLPALGESVTEGTVTRWLKSVGETVEADEPLLEVSTDKVDTEIPAPVSGVLLEIVVAEDESAEVGAKLAVIGAAGAAPAAAPAPAPVAPAAAPAPVAAPAPVAPAAPVAAPAPVAPAAPVAAPAPVAPAAPSIAPALVTPVPAAPAAPAEDGAYVTPLVRKLATENGVDLAAVKGSGVGGRIRKQDVLAAAEAKKAAAAPAAAPAAAAKAPALEVSPLRGQTVKMTRMRKVIGDNMMKALHGQAQLTSVVEVDITKLMKLRAKAKDAFAAREGVKLSPMPFFVKAAAQALKAHPVINARINEDEGTITYFDTENIGIAVDSEKGLMTPVIKGAGDLNIAGISKKTAELAGAVRASKITPDDLAGATFTISNTGSRGALFDTIIVPPNQVAILGIGATVRRPVVINHPDLGETIAIRDMTYVALSYDHRLVDGADAARYLTSVKAILEAGEFEVDLGL
;
A
#
# COMPACT_ATOMS: atom_id res chain seq x y z
N MET A 1 11.16 -52.66 10.13
CA MET A 1 9.69 -52.75 10.03
C MET A 1 9.13 -51.37 10.30
N SER A 2 8.29 -50.86 9.39
CA SER A 2 7.63 -49.56 9.53
C SER A 2 6.29 -49.70 10.24
N VAL A 3 6.05 -48.89 11.27
CA VAL A 3 4.80 -48.82 12.04
C VAL A 3 4.02 -47.58 11.59
N SER A 4 2.77 -47.77 11.17
CA SER A 4 1.87 -46.66 10.80
C SER A 4 1.26 -46.03 12.04
N VAL A 5 1.34 -44.71 12.15
CA VAL A 5 0.63 -43.91 13.16
C VAL A 5 -0.74 -43.56 12.60
N THR A 6 -1.81 -43.94 13.29
CA THR A 6 -3.19 -43.65 12.86
C THR A 6 -3.91 -42.80 13.89
N LEU A 7 -4.86 -41.98 13.46
CA LEU A 7 -5.69 -41.21 14.39
C LEU A 7 -6.56 -42.17 15.23
N PRO A 8 -6.38 -42.24 16.57
CA PRO A 8 -7.20 -43.10 17.41
C PRO A 8 -8.61 -42.52 17.57
N ALA A 9 -9.55 -43.34 18.07
CA ALA A 9 -10.88 -42.84 18.41
C ALA A 9 -10.79 -41.93 19.66
N LEU A 10 -11.12 -40.64 19.50
CA LEU A 10 -11.02 -39.60 20.53
C LEU A 10 -12.34 -39.40 21.32
N GLY A 11 -13.23 -40.40 21.32
CA GLY A 11 -14.50 -40.38 22.03
C GLY A 11 -15.65 -41.01 21.21
N GLU A 12 -16.76 -41.37 21.87
CA GLU A 12 -17.89 -42.06 21.21
C GLU A 12 -18.62 -41.22 20.15
N SER A 13 -18.41 -39.90 20.12
CA SER A 13 -19.06 -38.96 19.20
C SER A 13 -18.11 -38.21 18.25
N VAL A 14 -16.80 -38.49 18.27
CA VAL A 14 -15.80 -37.78 17.44
C VAL A 14 -15.47 -38.61 16.21
N THR A 15 -15.77 -38.08 15.01
CA THR A 15 -15.58 -38.78 13.72
C THR A 15 -14.34 -38.32 12.95
N GLU A 16 -13.83 -37.12 13.25
CA GLU A 16 -12.69 -36.49 12.58
C GLU A 16 -11.93 -35.58 13.54
N GLY A 17 -10.67 -35.29 13.24
CA GLY A 17 -9.81 -34.37 13.99
C GLY A 17 -8.89 -33.60 13.07
N THR A 18 -8.54 -32.36 13.44
CA THR A 18 -7.64 -31.50 12.66
C THR A 18 -6.26 -31.49 13.33
N VAL A 19 -5.21 -31.81 12.57
CA VAL A 19 -3.84 -31.75 13.07
C VAL A 19 -3.46 -30.28 13.27
N THR A 20 -3.31 -29.84 14.52
CA THR A 20 -2.95 -28.45 14.82
C THR A 20 -1.45 -28.22 14.75
N ARG A 21 -0.67 -29.21 15.18
CA ARG A 21 0.79 -29.07 15.28
C ARG A 21 1.51 -30.41 15.33
N TRP A 22 2.62 -30.53 14.62
CA TRP A 22 3.58 -31.63 14.81
C TRP A 22 4.61 -31.27 15.88
N LEU A 23 4.80 -32.17 16.85
CA LEU A 23 5.79 -32.00 17.92
C LEU A 23 7.17 -32.59 17.51
N LYS A 24 7.19 -33.43 16.47
CA LYS A 24 8.37 -34.12 15.94
C LYS A 24 8.47 -33.96 14.42
N ALA A 25 9.68 -33.70 13.94
CA ALA A 25 9.94 -33.53 12.51
C ALA A 25 10.32 -34.85 11.82
N GLU A 26 10.15 -34.92 10.49
CA GLU A 26 10.66 -36.04 9.69
C GLU A 26 12.17 -36.22 9.90
N GLY A 27 12.60 -37.46 10.14
CA GLY A 27 13.98 -37.82 10.46
C GLY A 27 14.33 -37.72 11.96
N GLU A 28 13.43 -37.25 12.81
CA GLU A 28 13.65 -37.21 14.27
C GLU A 28 13.39 -38.56 14.92
N ARG A 29 14.15 -38.86 15.98
CA ARG A 29 13.94 -40.06 16.80
C ARG A 29 12.79 -39.82 17.78
N VAL A 30 11.89 -40.79 17.86
CA VAL A 30 10.74 -40.78 18.77
C VAL A 30 10.73 -42.08 19.58
N GLU A 31 10.39 -42.00 20.85
CA GLU A 31 10.20 -43.17 21.71
C GLU A 31 8.71 -43.54 21.82
N ALA A 32 8.41 -44.82 22.08
CA ALA A 32 7.04 -45.27 22.29
C ALA A 32 6.38 -44.49 23.44
N ASP A 33 5.10 -44.15 23.26
CA ASP A 33 4.29 -43.33 24.17
C ASP A 33 4.73 -41.84 24.30
N GLU A 34 5.72 -41.38 23.53
CA GLU A 34 6.12 -39.97 23.45
C GLU A 34 5.11 -39.17 22.58
N PRO A 35 4.70 -37.94 22.98
CA PRO A 35 3.75 -37.13 22.21
C PRO A 35 4.33 -36.74 20.84
N LEU A 36 3.58 -37.03 19.78
CA LEU A 36 4.05 -36.91 18.39
C LEU A 36 3.41 -35.72 17.65
N LEU A 37 2.11 -35.50 17.85
CA LEU A 37 1.35 -34.39 17.29
C LEU A 37 0.16 -34.01 18.17
N GLU A 38 -0.36 -32.80 17.98
CA GLU A 38 -1.59 -32.31 18.58
C GLU A 38 -2.74 -32.37 17.56
N VAL A 39 -3.90 -32.84 18.02
CA VAL A 39 -5.12 -32.90 17.21
C VAL A 39 -6.25 -32.17 17.93
N SER A 40 -6.88 -31.23 17.24
CA SER A 40 -8.07 -30.51 17.69
C SER A 40 -9.33 -31.16 17.19
N THR A 41 -10.31 -31.32 18.07
CA THR A 41 -11.64 -31.85 17.78
C THR A 41 -12.70 -30.82 18.19
N ASP A 42 -13.97 -31.06 17.87
CA ASP A 42 -15.07 -30.16 18.23
C ASP A 42 -15.34 -30.07 19.76
N LYS A 43 -14.64 -30.87 20.57
CA LYS A 43 -14.80 -30.93 22.04
C LYS A 43 -13.52 -30.64 22.82
N VAL A 44 -12.39 -31.13 22.36
CA VAL A 44 -11.11 -31.06 23.09
C VAL A 44 -9.92 -31.11 22.14
N ASP A 45 -8.81 -30.51 22.57
CA ASP A 45 -7.49 -30.73 21.98
C ASP A 45 -6.83 -31.92 22.68
N THR A 46 -6.22 -32.83 21.91
CA THR A 46 -5.58 -34.04 22.45
C THR A 46 -4.26 -34.32 21.75
N GLU A 47 -3.24 -34.67 22.53
CA GLU A 47 -1.95 -35.13 22.02
C GLU A 47 -2.01 -36.60 21.61
N ILE A 48 -1.52 -36.93 20.41
CA ILE A 48 -1.42 -38.30 19.93
C ILE A 48 0.00 -38.83 20.22
N PRO A 49 0.15 -39.85 21.08
CA PRO A 49 1.45 -40.45 21.36
C PRO A 49 1.92 -41.40 20.25
N ALA A 50 3.23 -41.62 20.17
CA ALA A 50 3.84 -42.51 19.21
C ALA A 50 3.59 -44.00 19.56
N PRO A 51 3.08 -44.83 18.64
CA PRO A 51 2.77 -46.24 18.91
C PRO A 51 3.99 -47.15 19.02
N ALA A 52 5.18 -46.70 18.62
CA ALA A 52 6.43 -47.45 18.69
C ALA A 52 7.65 -46.51 18.68
N SER A 53 8.77 -46.94 19.28
CA SER A 53 10.05 -46.24 19.16
C SER A 53 10.66 -46.42 17.78
N GLY A 54 11.21 -45.35 17.19
CA GLY A 54 11.85 -45.38 15.89
C GLY A 54 12.24 -44.00 15.36
N ILE A 55 12.41 -43.89 14.04
CA ILE A 55 12.63 -42.63 13.34
C ILE A 55 11.36 -42.28 12.56
N LEU A 56 10.86 -41.05 12.70
CA LEU A 56 9.72 -40.57 11.93
C LEU A 56 10.11 -40.48 10.44
N ALA A 57 9.68 -41.45 9.63
CA ALA A 57 10.14 -41.61 8.26
C ALA A 57 9.43 -40.69 7.27
N SER A 58 8.13 -40.43 7.47
CA SER A 58 7.34 -39.53 6.64
C SER A 58 6.05 -39.11 7.34
N ILE A 59 5.72 -37.83 7.26
CA ILE A 59 4.44 -37.25 7.64
C ILE A 59 3.50 -37.28 6.43
N LYS A 60 2.32 -37.88 6.59
CA LYS A 60 1.33 -38.01 5.51
C LYS A 60 0.25 -36.94 5.54
N VAL A 61 0.09 -36.26 6.67
CA VAL A 61 -0.97 -35.27 6.93
C VAL A 61 -0.31 -33.99 7.45
N ALA A 62 -0.53 -32.88 6.76
CA ALA A 62 0.09 -31.60 7.12
C ALA A 62 -0.60 -30.97 8.34
N GLU A 63 0.06 -29.99 8.95
CA GLU A 63 -0.61 -29.10 9.91
C GLU A 63 -1.79 -28.38 9.24
N ASP A 64 -2.85 -28.12 10.00
CA ASP A 64 -4.14 -27.58 9.59
C ASP A 64 -5.00 -28.50 8.68
N GLU A 65 -4.66 -29.79 8.57
CA GLU A 65 -5.41 -30.77 7.78
C GLU A 65 -6.37 -31.61 8.66
N THR A 66 -7.65 -31.69 8.25
CA THR A 66 -8.69 -32.49 8.92
C THR A 66 -8.73 -33.91 8.38
N VAL A 67 -8.73 -34.90 9.29
CA VAL A 67 -8.64 -36.32 8.97
C VAL A 67 -9.63 -37.16 9.79
N GLU A 68 -10.17 -38.20 9.17
CA GLU A 68 -11.12 -39.12 9.81
C GLU A 68 -10.41 -40.07 10.79
N VAL A 69 -11.15 -40.53 11.81
CA VAL A 69 -10.64 -41.55 12.75
C VAL A 69 -10.19 -42.80 12.00
N GLY A 70 -8.97 -43.27 12.29
CA GLY A 70 -8.33 -44.40 11.61
C GLY A 70 -7.50 -44.03 10.38
N ALA A 71 -7.47 -42.76 9.97
CA ALA A 71 -6.58 -42.30 8.91
C ALA A 71 -5.11 -42.38 9.33
N GLU A 72 -4.23 -42.65 8.37
CA GLU A 72 -2.79 -42.76 8.58
C GLU A 72 -2.12 -41.38 8.58
N LEU A 73 -1.53 -41.00 9.71
CA LEU A 73 -0.94 -39.68 9.98
C LEU A 73 0.54 -39.63 9.59
N ALA A 74 1.30 -40.68 9.93
CA ALA A 74 2.74 -40.78 9.65
C ALA A 74 3.24 -42.23 9.72
N ILE A 75 4.49 -42.43 9.31
CA ILE A 75 5.20 -43.73 9.37
C ILE A 75 6.43 -43.59 10.25
N ILE A 76 6.62 -44.54 11.19
CA ILE A 76 7.82 -44.67 12.03
C ILE A 76 8.61 -45.90 11.56
N ASP A 77 9.89 -45.75 11.26
CA ASP A 77 10.80 -46.87 10.92
C ASP A 77 11.61 -47.32 12.14
N ASP A 78 11.78 -48.62 12.33
CA ASP A 78 12.52 -49.20 13.46
C ASP A 78 14.06 -49.05 13.37
N GLY A 79 14.57 -48.32 12.36
CA GLY A 79 15.98 -47.97 12.26
C GLY A 79 16.89 -49.14 11.88
N THR A 80 16.32 -50.24 11.36
CA THR A 80 17.08 -51.40 10.88
C THR A 80 17.43 -51.34 9.38
N GLY A 81 17.00 -50.28 8.68
CA GLY A 81 17.37 -49.97 7.29
C GLY A 81 18.69 -49.20 7.19
N ALA A 82 19.69 -49.81 6.56
CA ALA A 82 21.02 -49.23 6.36
C ALA A 82 20.98 -47.84 5.66
N PRO A 83 21.77 -46.86 6.12
CA PRO A 83 21.89 -45.58 5.43
C PRO A 83 22.71 -45.74 4.14
N ALA A 84 22.19 -45.17 3.05
CA ALA A 84 22.96 -44.96 1.83
C ALA A 84 24.13 -43.99 2.14
N ALA A 85 25.31 -44.41 1.70
CA ALA A 85 26.60 -43.89 2.13
C ALA A 85 26.89 -42.43 1.76
N ALA A 86 27.49 -41.70 2.71
CA ALA A 86 28.49 -40.68 2.43
C ALA A 86 29.58 -40.71 3.53
N ALA A 87 30.83 -40.83 3.13
CA ALA A 87 32.04 -40.73 3.96
C ALA A 87 33.23 -40.38 3.05
N PRO A 88 34.38 -39.85 3.56
CA PRO A 88 34.62 -39.07 4.78
C PRO A 88 35.69 -37.94 4.65
N ALA A 89 35.87 -37.12 5.70
CA ALA A 89 37.18 -36.58 6.19
C ALA A 89 36.98 -35.92 7.59
N ALA A 90 37.39 -36.58 8.68
CA ALA A 90 38.60 -36.37 9.53
C ALA A 90 38.48 -35.17 10.51
N GLU A 91 38.21 -35.33 11.82
CA GLU A 91 38.99 -35.87 12.97
C GLU A 91 39.78 -34.79 13.76
N ALA A 92 39.38 -34.56 15.03
CA ALA A 92 40.27 -34.49 16.22
C ALA A 92 39.48 -34.31 17.54
N ALA A 93 39.75 -35.16 18.53
CA ALA A 93 39.42 -35.05 19.97
C ALA A 93 40.75 -35.20 20.78
N PRO A 94 40.87 -35.21 22.14
CA PRO A 94 39.83 -35.16 23.22
C PRO A 94 40.18 -34.42 24.58
N ALA A 95 39.14 -34.24 25.44
CA ALA A 95 39.03 -34.42 26.94
C ALA A 95 39.83 -33.58 28.00
N PRO A 96 39.48 -33.59 29.34
CA PRO A 96 38.18 -33.53 30.06
C PRO A 96 38.19 -32.73 31.44
N ALA A 97 37.06 -32.82 32.19
CA ALA A 97 36.85 -32.67 33.67
C ALA A 97 36.65 -31.25 34.26
N ALA A 98 35.84 -30.95 35.29
CA ALA A 98 34.87 -31.64 36.16
C ALA A 98 34.04 -30.57 36.95
N ALA A 99 32.89 -30.94 37.51
CA ALA A 99 32.11 -30.15 38.48
C ALA A 99 32.80 -30.08 39.87
N PRO A 100 32.42 -29.14 40.78
CA PRO A 100 31.24 -29.35 41.64
C PRO A 100 30.43 -28.07 42.03
N ALA A 101 29.24 -28.29 42.59
CA ALA A 101 28.34 -27.32 43.27
C ALA A 101 28.64 -27.23 44.80
N PRO A 102 27.80 -26.63 45.66
CA PRO A 102 27.25 -25.25 45.73
C PRO A 102 27.50 -24.59 47.12
N ALA A 103 27.18 -23.30 47.29
CA ALA A 103 26.94 -22.70 48.63
C ALA A 103 25.94 -21.54 48.55
N ALA A 104 25.04 -21.52 49.54
CA ALA A 104 23.92 -20.62 49.72
C ALA A 104 24.30 -19.33 50.45
N GLU A 105 23.52 -18.26 50.25
CA GLU A 105 23.19 -17.30 51.33
C GLU A 105 21.90 -16.52 50.98
N ALA A 106 21.06 -16.34 52.00
CA ALA A 106 19.86 -15.50 52.08
C ALA A 106 19.95 -14.74 53.43
N PRO A 107 19.00 -13.86 53.81
CA PRO A 107 18.40 -12.71 53.13
C PRO A 107 18.66 -11.39 53.93
N ALA A 108 18.27 -10.22 53.43
CA ALA A 108 18.24 -8.98 54.21
C ALA A 108 16.84 -8.34 54.21
N ALA A 109 16.39 -7.96 55.40
CA ALA A 109 15.09 -7.39 55.76
C ALA A 109 15.16 -5.83 55.87
N PRO A 110 14.01 -5.12 56.01
CA PRO A 110 13.76 -3.76 55.49
C PRO A 110 13.71 -2.62 56.54
N ALA A 111 13.66 -1.36 56.08
CA ALA A 111 13.03 -0.17 56.70
C ALA A 111 13.33 1.14 55.90
N PRO A 112 12.59 2.27 56.05
CA PRO A 112 11.21 2.47 56.48
C PRO A 112 10.35 3.35 55.52
N VAL A 113 9.09 3.49 55.92
CA VAL A 113 7.91 4.13 55.30
C VAL A 113 8.04 5.67 55.18
N ALA A 114 7.48 6.25 54.11
CA ALA A 114 7.15 7.67 54.00
C ALA A 114 5.78 7.88 53.30
N GLU A 115 5.07 8.91 53.76
CA GLU A 115 3.64 9.22 53.61
C GLU A 115 3.05 9.36 52.19
N ALA A 116 1.77 8.99 52.11
CA ALA A 116 0.84 9.25 51.01
C ALA A 116 0.38 10.73 50.96
N PRO A 117 0.02 11.27 49.78
CA PRO A 117 -0.83 12.45 49.68
C PRO A 117 -2.31 12.06 49.69
N ALA A 118 -3.09 12.91 50.37
CA ALA A 118 -4.48 12.75 50.74
C ALA A 118 -5.50 12.81 49.59
N GLU A 119 -6.61 12.09 49.79
CA GLU A 119 -7.89 12.19 49.09
C GLU A 119 -8.47 13.62 49.07
N ALA A 120 -9.05 13.97 47.93
CA ALA A 120 -10.05 15.02 47.77
C ALA A 120 -11.44 14.37 47.54
N PRO A 121 -12.54 15.04 47.89
CA PRO A 121 -13.76 14.40 48.41
C PRO A 121 -14.60 13.70 47.34
N ALA A 122 -15.24 12.61 47.76
CA ALA A 122 -16.21 11.82 47.01
C ALA A 122 -17.38 12.68 46.46
N ALA A 123 -17.56 12.62 45.14
CA ALA A 123 -18.85 12.84 44.52
C ALA A 123 -19.74 11.64 44.87
N GLY A 124 -20.99 11.90 45.26
CA GLY A 124 -21.90 10.88 45.81
C GLY A 124 -22.14 9.73 44.83
N GLY A 125 -21.63 8.54 45.19
CA GLY A 125 -21.86 7.30 44.45
C GLY A 125 -23.32 6.88 44.50
N ALA A 126 -23.81 6.31 43.40
CA ALA A 126 -25.11 5.68 43.35
C ALA A 126 -25.18 4.53 44.37
N THR A 127 -26.21 4.51 45.22
CA THR A 127 -26.40 3.43 46.20
C THR A 127 -26.93 2.18 45.49
N GLY A 128 -26.08 1.17 45.28
CA GLY A 128 -26.44 -0.10 44.67
C GLY A 128 -25.47 -1.23 45.04
N THR A 129 -25.74 -2.44 44.53
CA THR A 129 -24.89 -3.62 44.70
C THR A 129 -23.77 -3.60 43.65
N ASP A 130 -22.53 -3.76 44.11
CA ASP A 130 -21.36 -3.76 43.25
C ASP A 130 -21.23 -5.11 42.52
N VAL A 131 -21.03 -5.05 41.20
CA VAL A 131 -20.63 -6.18 40.38
C VAL A 131 -19.10 -6.19 40.35
N VAL A 132 -18.50 -7.26 40.84
CA VAL A 132 -17.04 -7.41 40.90
C VAL A 132 -16.57 -8.53 39.97
N LEU A 133 -15.34 -8.42 39.46
CA LEU A 133 -14.74 -9.49 38.67
C LEU A 133 -14.45 -10.72 39.57
N PRO A 134 -15.08 -11.89 39.35
CA PRO A 134 -14.81 -13.08 40.14
C PRO A 134 -13.44 -13.68 39.80
N ALA A 135 -12.92 -14.55 40.66
CA ALA A 135 -11.72 -15.32 40.34
C ALA A 135 -12.02 -16.35 39.24
N LEU A 136 -11.39 -16.19 38.08
CA LEU A 136 -11.62 -17.02 36.87
C LEU A 136 -10.62 -18.20 36.75
N GLY A 137 -10.02 -18.62 37.87
CA GLY A 137 -9.06 -19.72 37.96
C GLY A 137 -7.87 -19.39 38.87
N GLU A 138 -7.16 -20.41 39.37
CA GLU A 138 -6.05 -20.23 40.33
C GLU A 138 -4.84 -19.44 39.77
N SER A 139 -4.77 -19.26 38.44
CA SER A 139 -3.67 -18.57 37.76
C SER A 139 -4.08 -17.30 37.00
N VAL A 140 -5.33 -16.83 37.11
CA VAL A 140 -5.83 -15.63 36.40
C VAL A 140 -5.86 -14.44 37.35
N THR A 141 -5.04 -13.41 37.09
CA THR A 141 -4.92 -12.22 37.96
C THR A 141 -5.73 -11.01 37.48
N GLU A 142 -6.07 -10.96 36.19
CA GLU A 142 -6.84 -9.89 35.56
C GLU A 142 -7.64 -10.43 34.36
N GLY A 143 -8.68 -9.69 33.94
CA GLY A 143 -9.47 -9.98 32.75
C GLY A 143 -9.87 -8.70 32.03
N THR A 144 -9.96 -8.77 30.69
CA THR A 144 -10.36 -7.62 29.85
C THR A 144 -11.82 -7.73 29.48
N VAL A 145 -12.61 -6.69 29.73
CA VAL A 145 -14.02 -6.66 29.35
C VAL A 145 -14.12 -6.53 27.84
N THR A 146 -14.51 -7.61 27.15
CA THR A 146 -14.63 -7.59 25.67
C THR A 146 -15.94 -6.98 25.22
N ARG A 147 -17.00 -7.14 26.01
CA ARG A 147 -18.33 -6.67 25.64
C ARG A 147 -19.29 -6.56 26.81
N TRP A 148 -20.07 -5.48 26.85
CA TRP A 148 -21.24 -5.36 27.71
C TRP A 148 -22.49 -5.90 27.01
N LEU A 149 -23.21 -6.81 27.69
CA LEU A 149 -24.47 -7.36 27.20
C LEU A 149 -25.68 -6.50 27.61
N LYS A 150 -25.48 -5.61 28.61
CA LYS A 150 -26.50 -4.71 29.16
C LYS A 150 -25.97 -3.27 29.24
N SER A 151 -26.84 -2.31 28.93
CA SER A 151 -26.52 -0.88 28.97
C SER A 151 -26.96 -0.21 30.29
N VAL A 152 -26.32 0.90 30.68
CA VAL A 152 -26.75 1.70 31.84
C VAL A 152 -28.21 2.14 31.66
N GLY A 153 -29.03 1.87 32.68
CA GLY A 153 -30.48 2.09 32.70
C GLY A 153 -31.31 0.86 32.31
N GLU A 154 -30.70 -0.25 31.90
CA GLU A 154 -31.39 -1.49 31.56
C GLU A 154 -31.67 -2.35 32.80
N THR A 155 -32.79 -3.07 32.79
CA THR A 155 -33.14 -4.05 33.84
C THR A 155 -32.40 -5.36 33.59
N VAL A 156 -31.80 -5.93 34.63
CA VAL A 156 -31.14 -7.23 34.62
C VAL A 156 -31.74 -8.13 35.70
N GLU A 157 -31.88 -9.42 35.41
CA GLU A 157 -32.26 -10.43 36.40
C GLU A 157 -31.03 -11.08 37.05
N ALA A 158 -31.16 -11.54 38.28
CA ALA A 158 -30.11 -12.33 38.94
C ALA A 158 -29.76 -13.56 38.09
N ASP A 159 -28.46 -13.85 38.00
CA ASP A 159 -27.87 -14.93 37.19
C ASP A 159 -28.00 -14.74 35.66
N GLU A 160 -28.49 -13.59 35.17
CA GLU A 160 -28.50 -13.25 33.74
C GLU A 160 -27.10 -12.76 33.28
N PRO A 161 -26.60 -13.17 32.09
CA PRO A 161 -25.32 -12.70 31.56
C PRO A 161 -25.27 -11.18 31.41
N LEU A 162 -24.28 -10.54 32.04
CA LEU A 162 -24.18 -9.07 32.12
C LEU A 162 -23.06 -8.52 31.23
N LEU A 163 -21.90 -9.19 31.19
CA LEU A 163 -20.77 -8.84 30.34
C LEU A 163 -19.91 -10.07 30.01
N GLU A 164 -19.11 -9.96 28.97
CA GLU A 164 -18.10 -10.94 28.56
C GLU A 164 -16.71 -10.44 28.98
N VAL A 165 -15.92 -11.32 29.59
CA VAL A 165 -14.53 -11.05 30.00
C VAL A 165 -13.60 -12.05 29.36
N SER A 166 -12.59 -11.55 28.65
CA SER A 166 -11.51 -12.34 28.07
C SER A 166 -10.31 -12.39 29.01
N THR A 167 -9.74 -13.58 29.14
CA THR A 167 -8.51 -13.84 29.89
C THR A 167 -7.51 -14.53 28.98
N ASP A 168 -6.24 -14.64 29.38
CA ASP A 168 -5.17 -15.34 28.64
C ASP A 168 -5.46 -16.85 28.35
N LYS A 169 -6.60 -17.39 28.79
CA LYS A 169 -6.96 -18.80 28.61
C LYS A 169 -8.37 -19.02 28.07
N VAL A 170 -9.37 -18.24 28.50
CA VAL A 170 -10.77 -18.47 28.13
C VAL A 170 -11.57 -17.16 28.19
N ASP A 171 -12.56 -17.02 27.31
CA ASP A 171 -13.61 -16.01 27.40
C ASP A 171 -14.74 -16.53 28.33
N THR A 172 -15.09 -15.76 29.36
CA THR A 172 -16.12 -16.14 30.35
C THR A 172 -17.18 -15.06 30.46
N GLU A 173 -18.46 -15.46 30.47
CA GLU A 173 -19.59 -14.57 30.75
C GLU A 173 -19.72 -14.35 32.27
N ILE A 174 -19.80 -13.09 32.70
CA ILE A 174 -20.04 -12.72 34.10
C ILE A 174 -21.55 -12.47 34.28
N PRO A 175 -22.26 -13.28 35.09
CA PRO A 175 -23.67 -13.08 35.36
C PRO A 175 -23.91 -11.98 36.40
N ALA A 176 -25.12 -11.39 36.39
CA ALA A 176 -25.52 -10.39 37.35
C ALA A 176 -25.76 -10.99 38.75
N PRO A 177 -25.16 -10.43 39.82
CA PRO A 177 -25.29 -10.98 41.19
C PRO A 177 -26.67 -10.75 41.82
N VAL A 178 -27.46 -9.78 41.33
CA VAL A 178 -28.80 -9.44 41.83
C VAL A 178 -29.68 -8.92 40.68
N SER A 179 -31.00 -9.12 40.78
CA SER A 179 -31.96 -8.46 39.88
C SER A 179 -32.05 -6.97 40.21
N GLY A 180 -32.03 -6.11 39.19
CA GLY A 180 -32.09 -4.66 39.37
C GLY A 180 -31.91 -3.87 38.08
N VAL A 181 -31.51 -2.60 38.19
CA VAL A 181 -31.20 -1.73 37.05
C VAL A 181 -29.71 -1.41 37.05
N LEU A 182 -29.03 -1.55 35.91
CA LEU A 182 -27.62 -1.17 35.79
C LEU A 182 -27.47 0.35 35.93
N LEU A 183 -26.90 0.84 37.03
CA LEU A 183 -26.83 2.28 37.34
C LEU A 183 -25.59 2.96 36.77
N GLU A 184 -24.48 2.23 36.72
CA GLU A 184 -23.16 2.77 36.34
C GLU A 184 -22.26 1.62 35.88
N ILE A 185 -21.51 1.86 34.80
CA ILE A 185 -20.40 1.01 34.35
C ILE A 185 -19.11 1.72 34.75
N VAL A 186 -18.28 1.03 35.54
CA VAL A 186 -17.02 1.56 36.08
C VAL A 186 -15.82 1.20 35.19
N VAL A 187 -15.89 0.03 34.53
CA VAL A 187 -14.86 -0.46 33.60
C VAL A 187 -15.46 -0.55 32.19
N ALA A 188 -14.90 0.18 31.24
CA ALA A 188 -15.42 0.26 29.88
C ALA A 188 -15.13 -1.02 29.06
N GLU A 189 -15.77 -1.15 27.89
CA GLU A 189 -15.36 -2.15 26.90
C GLU A 189 -13.90 -1.90 26.50
N ASP A 190 -13.16 -2.98 26.27
CA ASP A 190 -11.72 -3.03 25.99
C ASP A 190 -10.80 -2.59 27.15
N GLU A 191 -11.32 -2.45 28.38
CA GLU A 191 -10.56 -2.10 29.58
C GLU A 191 -10.31 -3.34 30.47
N SER A 192 -9.10 -3.43 31.04
CA SER A 192 -8.69 -4.55 31.91
C SER A 192 -9.00 -4.26 33.38
N ALA A 193 -9.48 -5.28 34.09
CA ALA A 193 -9.81 -5.22 35.51
C ALA A 193 -9.12 -6.36 36.27
N GLU A 194 -8.58 -6.05 37.45
CA GLU A 194 -8.02 -7.05 38.36
C GLU A 194 -9.13 -7.89 39.02
N VAL A 195 -8.82 -9.12 39.43
CA VAL A 195 -9.78 -9.95 40.17
C VAL A 195 -10.20 -9.23 41.46
N GLY A 196 -11.51 -9.10 41.66
CA GLY A 196 -12.12 -8.36 42.77
C GLY A 196 -12.34 -6.86 42.51
N ALA A 197 -11.90 -6.34 41.35
CA ALA A 197 -12.20 -4.96 40.96
C ALA A 197 -13.69 -4.77 40.64
N LYS A 198 -14.19 -3.57 40.91
CA LYS A 198 -15.58 -3.17 40.68
C LYS A 198 -15.80 -2.86 39.21
N LEU A 199 -16.68 -3.61 38.57
CA LEU A 199 -17.01 -3.49 37.14
C LEU A 199 -18.22 -2.57 36.91
N ALA A 200 -19.25 -2.66 37.75
CA ALA A 200 -20.47 -1.86 37.64
C ALA A 200 -21.27 -1.82 38.96
N VAL A 201 -22.35 -1.03 38.98
CA VAL A 201 -23.31 -0.94 40.10
C VAL A 201 -24.72 -1.27 39.63
N ILE A 202 -25.40 -2.19 40.30
CA ILE A 202 -26.82 -2.52 40.08
C ILE A 202 -27.68 -1.95 41.21
N GLY A 203 -28.67 -1.13 40.85
CA GLY A 203 -29.62 -0.51 41.78
C GLY A 203 -30.92 -1.30 41.92
N ALA A 204 -31.66 -1.05 43.00
CA ALA A 204 -33.01 -1.59 43.17
C ALA A 204 -33.97 -1.08 42.07
N ALA A 205 -34.98 -1.88 41.72
CA ALA A 205 -36.01 -1.51 40.73
C ALA A 205 -36.67 -0.17 41.11
N GLY A 206 -36.41 0.88 40.32
CA GLY A 206 -36.86 2.25 40.56
C GLY A 206 -35.78 3.25 40.99
N ALA A 207 -34.52 2.82 41.13
CA ALA A 207 -33.38 3.71 41.31
C ALA A 207 -33.04 4.41 39.98
N ALA A 208 -32.96 5.75 39.99
CA ALA A 208 -32.61 6.54 38.82
C ALA A 208 -31.08 6.48 38.58
N PRO A 209 -30.61 6.33 37.33
CA PRO A 209 -29.17 6.40 37.01
C PRO A 209 -28.57 7.72 37.50
N ALA A 210 -27.35 7.66 38.03
CA ALA A 210 -26.61 8.88 38.35
C ALA A 210 -26.37 9.69 37.07
N ALA A 211 -26.59 11.00 37.14
CA ALA A 211 -26.41 11.89 35.99
C ALA A 211 -24.95 11.84 35.51
N ALA A 212 -24.75 11.57 34.21
CA ALA A 212 -23.45 11.54 33.56
C ALA A 212 -22.64 12.82 33.88
N PRO A 213 -21.33 12.69 34.21
CA PRO A 213 -20.50 13.86 34.44
C PRO A 213 -20.36 14.67 33.15
N ALA A 214 -20.64 15.98 33.25
CA ALA A 214 -20.33 16.94 32.20
C ALA A 214 -18.82 16.98 31.96
N PRO A 215 -18.34 17.11 30.70
CA PRO A 215 -16.92 17.15 30.41
C PRO A 215 -16.27 18.34 31.12
N ALA A 216 -15.28 18.03 31.98
CA ALA A 216 -14.47 19.04 32.64
C ALA A 216 -13.62 19.80 31.61
N PRO A 217 -13.50 21.13 31.71
CA PRO A 217 -12.66 21.93 30.81
C PRO A 217 -11.18 21.56 31.01
N VAL A 218 -10.50 21.30 29.90
CA VAL A 218 -9.06 21.01 29.86
C VAL A 218 -8.29 22.24 30.36
N ALA A 219 -7.61 22.09 31.48
CA ALA A 219 -6.62 23.06 31.95
C ALA A 219 -5.31 22.91 31.14
N PRO A 220 -4.67 24.00 30.68
CA PRO A 220 -3.43 23.92 29.93
C PRO A 220 -2.29 23.31 30.77
N ALA A 221 -1.57 22.37 30.17
CA ALA A 221 -0.36 21.77 30.73
C ALA A 221 0.72 22.83 31.01
N ALA A 222 1.34 22.73 32.18
CA ALA A 222 2.51 23.51 32.56
C ALA A 222 3.75 23.06 31.77
N ALA A 223 4.42 24.02 31.13
CA ALA A 223 5.70 23.83 30.46
C ALA A 223 6.86 23.70 31.48
N PRO A 224 7.95 22.98 31.14
CA PRO A 224 9.11 22.79 32.01
C PRO A 224 9.91 24.08 32.21
N ALA A 225 10.56 24.18 33.37
CA ALA A 225 11.44 25.30 33.73
C ALA A 225 12.69 25.37 32.81
N PRO A 226 13.18 26.56 32.42
CA PRO A 226 14.26 26.70 31.45
C PRO A 226 15.65 26.56 32.07
N VAL A 227 16.51 25.80 31.39
CA VAL A 227 17.97 25.80 31.56
C VAL A 227 18.54 27.10 30.95
N ALA A 228 19.46 27.75 31.67
CA ALA A 228 20.11 28.99 31.26
C ALA A 228 21.12 28.78 30.11
N ALA A 229 21.05 29.65 29.09
CA ALA A 229 22.10 29.89 28.09
C ALA A 229 21.99 31.34 27.56
N PRO A 230 23.06 31.91 26.96
CA PRO A 230 23.50 33.30 27.15
C PRO A 230 22.85 34.35 26.23
N ALA A 231 23.07 35.61 26.60
CA ALA A 231 22.47 36.84 26.07
C ALA A 231 22.63 37.06 24.55
N PRO A 232 21.55 37.52 23.86
CA PRO A 232 21.65 38.12 22.54
C PRO A 232 21.42 39.65 22.56
N VAL A 233 22.01 40.26 21.54
CA VAL A 233 22.12 41.70 21.23
C VAL A 233 20.75 42.29 20.84
N ALA A 234 20.54 43.57 21.19
CA ALA A 234 19.30 44.33 21.04
C ALA A 234 18.84 44.57 19.58
N PRO A 235 17.52 44.55 19.33
CA PRO A 235 16.89 45.25 18.20
C PRO A 235 15.99 46.42 18.63
N ALA A 236 15.84 47.37 17.71
CA ALA A 236 15.13 48.64 17.84
C ALA A 236 13.60 48.52 17.93
N ALA A 237 12.98 49.58 18.48
CA ALA A 237 11.58 49.70 18.85
C ALA A 237 10.58 49.75 17.67
N PRO A 238 9.33 49.26 17.86
CA PRO A 238 8.18 49.64 17.06
C PRO A 238 7.17 50.53 17.83
N VAL A 239 6.47 51.35 17.06
CA VAL A 239 5.50 52.39 17.43
C VAL A 239 4.12 51.79 17.72
N ALA A 240 3.35 52.47 18.59
CA ALA A 240 2.07 52.08 19.18
C ALA A 240 0.90 51.85 18.20
N ALA A 241 -0.01 50.94 18.59
CA ALA A 241 -1.32 50.71 18.00
C ALA A 241 -2.46 51.28 18.87
N PRO A 242 -3.58 51.77 18.30
CA PRO A 242 -4.75 52.24 19.06
C PRO A 242 -5.83 51.16 19.28
N ALA A 243 -6.72 51.44 20.23
CA ALA A 243 -7.71 50.57 20.89
C ALA A 243 -8.95 50.15 20.05
N PRO A 244 -9.70 49.10 20.46
CA PRO A 244 -10.83 48.54 19.72
C PRO A 244 -12.20 49.15 20.11
N VAL A 245 -13.14 49.16 19.16
CA VAL A 245 -14.55 49.55 19.37
C VAL A 245 -15.47 48.33 19.15
N ALA A 246 -16.50 48.23 19.99
CA ALA A 246 -17.48 47.14 20.11
C ALA A 246 -18.46 46.98 18.91
N PRO A 247 -19.15 45.82 18.79
CA PRO A 247 -19.86 45.42 17.56
C PRO A 247 -21.34 45.86 17.52
N ALA A 248 -21.83 46.17 16.31
CA ALA A 248 -23.25 46.43 16.03
C ALA A 248 -23.90 45.27 15.25
N ALA A 249 -25.19 45.09 15.50
CA ALA A 249 -26.09 44.03 15.06
C ALA A 249 -26.38 43.99 13.53
N PRO A 250 -27.01 42.90 13.01
CA PRO A 250 -26.97 42.52 11.60
C PRO A 250 -28.03 43.23 10.76
N VAL A 251 -27.65 43.67 9.55
CA VAL A 251 -28.55 44.23 8.54
C VAL A 251 -28.59 43.32 7.31
N ALA A 252 -29.79 43.21 6.75
CA ALA A 252 -30.28 42.35 5.68
C ALA A 252 -29.35 42.10 4.48
N ALA A 253 -29.46 40.87 3.95
CA ALA A 253 -28.78 40.36 2.76
C ALA A 253 -29.17 41.15 1.48
N PRO A 254 -28.18 41.56 0.64
CA PRO A 254 -28.44 41.98 -0.72
C PRO A 254 -28.40 40.77 -1.68
N ALA A 255 -29.28 40.82 -2.70
CA ALA A 255 -29.38 39.87 -3.79
C ALA A 255 -28.07 39.75 -4.61
N PRO A 256 -27.80 38.58 -5.23
CA PRO A 256 -26.52 38.32 -5.89
C PRO A 256 -26.39 39.12 -7.19
N VAL A 257 -25.33 39.94 -7.26
CA VAL A 257 -24.86 40.57 -8.50
C VAL A 257 -23.98 39.56 -9.24
N ALA A 258 -24.36 39.23 -10.48
CA ALA A 258 -23.60 38.35 -11.35
C ALA A 258 -22.22 38.96 -11.71
N PRO A 259 -21.13 38.18 -11.70
CA PRO A 259 -19.82 38.66 -12.14
C PRO A 259 -19.80 38.88 -13.66
N ALA A 260 -19.44 40.10 -14.05
CA ALA A 260 -19.19 40.50 -15.43
C ALA A 260 -17.95 39.79 -15.99
N ALA A 261 -18.12 39.06 -17.09
CA ALA A 261 -17.03 38.49 -17.87
C ALA A 261 -16.31 39.59 -18.69
N PRO A 262 -14.97 39.53 -18.85
CA PRO A 262 -14.29 40.36 -19.84
C PRO A 262 -14.64 39.87 -21.25
N SER A 263 -15.39 40.69 -21.98
CA SER A 263 -15.65 40.55 -23.40
C SER A 263 -14.42 40.99 -24.19
N ILE A 264 -13.72 40.03 -24.79
CA ILE A 264 -12.86 40.29 -25.95
C ILE A 264 -13.40 39.41 -27.08
N ALA A 265 -14.43 39.89 -27.76
CA ALA A 265 -14.91 39.30 -28.99
C ALA A 265 -13.89 39.56 -30.11
N PRO A 266 -13.42 38.54 -30.85
CA PRO A 266 -12.73 38.78 -32.10
C PRO A 266 -13.74 39.40 -33.09
N ALA A 267 -13.36 40.53 -33.67
CA ALA A 267 -14.13 41.19 -34.71
C ALA A 267 -14.32 40.21 -35.90
N LEU A 268 -15.56 39.82 -36.15
CA LEU A 268 -15.99 39.22 -37.40
C LEU A 268 -15.77 40.24 -38.51
N VAL A 269 -14.68 40.09 -39.26
CA VAL A 269 -14.52 40.71 -40.57
C VAL A 269 -15.44 39.97 -41.52
N THR A 270 -16.57 40.59 -41.84
CA THR A 270 -17.42 40.18 -42.96
C THR A 270 -16.63 40.37 -44.26
N PRO A 271 -16.53 39.36 -45.14
CA PRO A 271 -15.97 39.58 -46.47
C PRO A 271 -16.93 40.46 -47.27
N VAL A 272 -16.44 41.62 -47.72
CA VAL A 272 -17.10 42.45 -48.73
C VAL A 272 -17.22 41.61 -50.02
N PRO A 273 -18.39 41.50 -50.65
CA PRO A 273 -18.50 40.85 -51.95
C PRO A 273 -17.68 41.63 -52.97
N ALA A 274 -16.69 40.99 -53.58
CA ALA A 274 -15.99 41.55 -54.72
C ALA A 274 -16.98 41.72 -55.89
N ALA A 275 -17.08 42.96 -56.39
CA ALA A 275 -17.81 43.28 -57.60
C ALA A 275 -17.26 42.48 -58.80
N PRO A 276 -18.10 42.06 -59.77
CA PRO A 276 -17.63 41.29 -60.91
C PRO A 276 -16.69 42.13 -61.78
N ALA A 277 -15.49 41.61 -62.03
CA ALA A 277 -14.57 42.19 -63.00
C ALA A 277 -15.09 41.95 -64.42
N ALA A 278 -15.05 43.01 -65.24
CA ALA A 278 -15.32 42.98 -66.66
C ALA A 278 -14.37 42.00 -67.40
N PRO A 279 -14.80 41.39 -68.52
CA PRO A 279 -13.99 40.43 -69.26
C PRO A 279 -12.74 41.12 -69.81
N ALA A 280 -11.57 40.53 -69.53
CA ALA A 280 -10.30 40.99 -70.07
C ALA A 280 -10.23 40.68 -71.57
N GLU A 281 -9.89 41.70 -72.36
CA GLU A 281 -9.64 41.56 -73.78
C GLU A 281 -8.40 40.71 -74.07
N ASP A 282 -8.53 39.96 -75.16
CA ASP A 282 -7.55 39.05 -75.72
C ASP A 282 -6.25 39.77 -76.10
N GLY A 283 -5.10 39.21 -75.71
CA GLY A 283 -3.81 39.59 -76.30
C GLY A 283 -2.72 40.18 -75.38
N ALA A 284 -2.64 39.78 -74.10
CA ALA A 284 -1.45 40.09 -73.29
C ALA A 284 -0.21 39.39 -73.87
N TYR A 285 0.72 40.16 -74.45
CA TYR A 285 1.98 39.64 -74.99
C TYR A 285 2.86 39.06 -73.88
N VAL A 286 2.89 37.73 -73.75
CA VAL A 286 3.69 37.01 -72.76
C VAL A 286 5.02 36.57 -73.37
N THR A 287 6.14 36.88 -72.70
CA THR A 287 7.48 36.48 -73.16
C THR A 287 7.65 34.94 -73.08
N PRO A 288 8.47 34.32 -73.96
CA PRO A 288 8.68 32.87 -73.98
C PRO A 288 9.14 32.28 -72.62
N LEU A 289 9.89 33.06 -71.85
CA LEU A 289 10.35 32.68 -70.52
C LEU A 289 9.20 32.53 -69.52
N VAL A 290 8.23 33.45 -69.54
CA VAL A 290 7.06 33.43 -68.64
C VAL A 290 6.13 32.28 -69.02
N ARG A 291 5.98 32.00 -70.32
CA ARG A 291 5.22 30.82 -70.80
C ARG A 291 5.86 29.51 -70.34
N LYS A 292 7.18 29.37 -70.49
CA LYS A 292 7.92 28.19 -70.01
C LYS A 292 7.77 28.01 -68.51
N LEU A 293 7.95 29.07 -67.73
CA LEU A 293 7.84 29.02 -66.26
C LEU A 293 6.43 28.65 -65.78
N ALA A 294 5.40 29.13 -66.48
CA ALA A 294 4.01 28.83 -66.17
C ALA A 294 3.66 27.38 -66.47
N THR A 295 4.13 26.83 -67.59
CA THR A 295 3.98 25.39 -67.90
C THR A 295 4.71 24.51 -66.88
N GLU A 296 5.95 24.86 -66.50
CA GLU A 296 6.74 24.11 -65.52
C GLU A 296 6.10 24.08 -64.12
N ASN A 297 5.42 25.15 -63.73
CA ASN A 297 4.77 25.27 -62.43
C ASN A 297 3.25 24.99 -62.46
N GLY A 298 2.72 24.59 -63.62
CA GLY A 298 1.29 24.33 -63.82
C GLY A 298 0.38 25.52 -63.51
N VAL A 299 0.85 26.74 -63.78
CA VAL A 299 0.13 28.00 -63.54
C VAL A 299 -0.59 28.43 -64.81
N ASP A 300 -1.89 28.69 -64.72
CA ASP A 300 -2.66 29.25 -65.83
C ASP A 300 -2.43 30.76 -65.92
N LEU A 301 -1.82 31.20 -67.02
CA LEU A 301 -1.51 32.60 -67.27
C LEU A 301 -2.74 33.50 -67.41
N ALA A 302 -3.89 32.95 -67.83
CA ALA A 302 -5.14 33.71 -67.91
C ALA A 302 -5.67 34.11 -66.53
N ALA A 303 -5.30 33.36 -65.49
CA ALA A 303 -5.68 33.60 -64.10
C ALA A 303 -4.66 34.47 -63.34
N VAL A 304 -3.53 34.84 -63.95
CA VAL A 304 -2.46 35.62 -63.29
C VAL A 304 -2.56 37.08 -63.68
N LYS A 305 -2.81 37.95 -62.70
CA LYS A 305 -2.76 39.40 -62.88
C LYS A 305 -1.30 39.87 -62.95
N GLY A 306 -0.89 40.36 -64.11
CA GLY A 306 0.48 40.83 -64.35
C GLY A 306 0.81 42.14 -63.64
N SER A 307 1.96 42.21 -62.96
CA SER A 307 2.45 43.41 -62.26
C SER A 307 3.31 44.33 -63.12
N GLY A 308 3.62 43.93 -64.36
CA GLY A 308 4.43 44.72 -65.29
C GLY A 308 3.69 45.92 -65.88
N VAL A 309 4.44 46.94 -66.29
CA VAL A 309 3.93 48.12 -67.01
C VAL A 309 3.05 47.68 -68.18
N GLY A 310 1.80 48.15 -68.21
CA GLY A 310 0.78 47.75 -69.18
C GLY A 310 0.08 46.42 -68.89
N GLY A 311 0.11 45.92 -67.65
CA GLY A 311 -0.56 44.67 -67.25
C GLY A 311 0.20 43.39 -67.63
N ARG A 312 1.48 43.50 -68.01
CA ARG A 312 2.29 42.35 -68.46
C ARG A 312 2.63 41.42 -67.31
N ILE A 313 2.48 40.11 -67.55
CA ILE A 313 2.84 39.06 -66.59
C ILE A 313 4.37 38.90 -66.56
N ARG A 314 4.96 39.04 -65.37
CA ARG A 314 6.40 38.89 -65.11
C ARG A 314 6.69 37.53 -64.47
N LYS A 315 7.99 37.19 -64.42
CA LYS A 315 8.47 35.96 -63.75
C LYS A 315 7.99 35.87 -62.29
N GLN A 316 8.01 36.99 -61.57
CA GLN A 316 7.58 37.06 -60.17
C GLN A 316 6.10 36.71 -60.01
N ASP A 317 5.25 37.11 -60.96
CA ASP A 317 3.80 36.87 -60.89
C ASP A 317 3.48 35.37 -61.04
N VAL A 318 4.21 34.68 -61.93
CA VAL A 318 4.07 33.22 -62.10
C VAL A 318 4.60 32.46 -60.88
N LEU A 319 5.72 32.89 -60.30
CA LEU A 319 6.25 32.27 -59.09
C LEU A 319 5.34 32.49 -57.88
N ALA A 320 4.78 33.69 -57.73
CA ALA A 320 3.83 33.98 -56.67
C ALA A 320 2.53 33.16 -56.83
N ALA A 321 2.03 33.01 -58.06
CA ALA A 321 0.87 32.16 -58.34
C ALA A 321 1.18 30.66 -58.11
N ALA A 322 2.40 30.20 -58.42
CA ALA A 322 2.84 28.84 -58.15
C ALA A 322 2.94 28.56 -56.63
N GLU A 323 3.54 29.48 -55.87
CA GLU A 323 3.61 29.44 -54.41
C GLU A 323 2.21 29.44 -53.78
N ALA A 324 1.31 30.32 -54.24
CA ALA A 324 -0.07 30.38 -53.77
C ALA A 324 -0.83 29.08 -54.07
N LYS A 325 -0.63 28.48 -55.26
CA LYS A 325 -1.21 27.18 -55.61
C LYS A 325 -0.66 26.05 -54.75
N LYS A 326 0.63 26.10 -54.40
CA LYS A 326 1.28 25.12 -53.50
C LYS A 326 0.79 25.27 -52.05
N ALA A 327 0.55 26.50 -51.59
CA ALA A 327 -0.06 26.78 -50.30
C ALA A 327 -1.54 26.36 -50.23
N ALA A 328 -2.27 26.47 -51.34
CA ALA A 328 -3.67 26.00 -51.46
C ALA A 328 -3.80 24.48 -51.67
N ALA A 329 -2.75 23.80 -52.15
CA ALA A 329 -2.69 22.35 -52.31
C ALA A 329 -2.15 21.62 -51.07
N ALA A 330 -1.64 22.34 -50.07
CA ALA A 330 -1.46 21.79 -48.74
C ALA A 330 -2.87 21.58 -48.14
N PRO A 331 -3.24 20.38 -47.65
CA PRO A 331 -4.51 20.19 -47.00
C PRO A 331 -4.63 21.20 -45.87
N ALA A 332 -5.56 22.15 -46.00
CA ALA A 332 -6.02 22.91 -44.86
C ALA A 332 -6.44 21.88 -43.82
N ALA A 333 -5.75 21.84 -42.68
CA ALA A 333 -6.07 20.93 -41.59
C ALA A 333 -7.55 21.17 -41.25
N ALA A 334 -8.40 20.24 -41.67
CA ALA A 334 -9.79 20.25 -41.26
C ALA A 334 -9.80 20.35 -39.73
N PRO A 335 -10.63 21.21 -39.12
CA PRO A 335 -10.75 21.24 -37.67
C PRO A 335 -11.02 19.82 -37.20
N ALA A 336 -10.11 19.29 -36.37
CA ALA A 336 -10.19 17.93 -35.87
C ALA A 336 -11.60 17.74 -35.30
N ALA A 337 -12.35 16.80 -35.88
CA ALA A 337 -13.67 16.47 -35.38
C ALA A 337 -13.54 16.20 -33.88
N ALA A 338 -14.28 16.96 -33.06
CA ALA A 338 -14.26 16.79 -31.61
C ALA A 338 -14.48 15.30 -31.31
N ALA A 339 -13.53 14.68 -30.60
CA ALA A 339 -13.63 13.28 -30.24
C ALA A 339 -14.96 13.07 -29.49
N LYS A 340 -15.88 12.31 -30.09
CA LYS A 340 -17.12 11.94 -29.41
C LYS A 340 -16.75 11.21 -28.12
N ALA A 341 -17.39 11.58 -27.01
CA ALA A 341 -17.26 10.84 -25.77
C ALA A 341 -17.55 9.34 -26.03
N PRO A 342 -16.77 8.42 -25.44
CA PRO A 342 -16.99 6.99 -25.63
C PRO A 342 -18.40 6.62 -25.15
N ALA A 343 -19.15 5.90 -25.98
CA ALA A 343 -20.42 5.33 -25.57
C ALA A 343 -20.13 4.22 -24.55
N LEU A 344 -20.61 4.40 -23.31
CA LEU A 344 -20.43 3.43 -22.23
C LEU A 344 -21.61 2.46 -22.21
N GLU A 345 -21.33 1.16 -22.17
CA GLU A 345 -22.36 0.15 -21.99
C GLU A 345 -22.84 0.10 -20.53
N VAL A 346 -24.14 -0.14 -20.35
CA VAL A 346 -24.74 -0.29 -19.03
C VAL A 346 -24.35 -1.66 -18.47
N SER A 347 -23.56 -1.68 -17.40
CA SER A 347 -23.18 -2.94 -16.73
C SER A 347 -24.41 -3.73 -16.26
N PRO A 348 -24.46 -5.06 -16.50
CA PRO A 348 -25.53 -5.92 -16.02
C PRO A 348 -25.54 -6.09 -14.50
N LEU A 349 -24.45 -5.70 -13.80
CA LEU A 349 -24.35 -5.79 -12.34
C LEU A 349 -25.20 -4.75 -11.60
N ARG A 350 -25.73 -3.73 -12.30
CA ARG A 350 -26.54 -2.68 -11.65
C ARG A 350 -27.76 -3.29 -10.97
N GLY A 351 -27.92 -3.00 -9.67
CA GLY A 351 -29.06 -3.46 -8.86
C GLY A 351 -28.99 -4.92 -8.41
N GLN A 352 -27.86 -5.61 -8.60
CA GLN A 352 -27.69 -6.99 -8.16
C GLN A 352 -26.87 -7.09 -6.88
N THR A 353 -27.26 -8.02 -5.99
CA THR A 353 -26.43 -8.47 -4.87
C THR A 353 -25.73 -9.76 -5.29
N VAL A 354 -24.40 -9.75 -5.33
CA VAL A 354 -23.59 -10.90 -5.74
C VAL A 354 -22.73 -11.36 -4.57
N LYS A 355 -22.69 -12.68 -4.32
CA LYS A 355 -21.84 -13.26 -3.28
C LYS A 355 -20.36 -13.01 -3.60
N MET A 356 -19.59 -12.55 -2.62
CA MET A 356 -18.14 -12.43 -2.78
C MET A 356 -17.51 -13.79 -3.09
N THR A 357 -16.57 -13.82 -4.02
CA THR A 357 -15.75 -15.01 -4.24
C THR A 357 -14.82 -15.24 -3.04
N ARG A 358 -14.45 -16.49 -2.77
CA ARG A 358 -13.50 -16.83 -1.67
C ARG A 358 -12.20 -16.03 -1.79
N MET A 359 -11.65 -15.93 -3.01
CA MET A 359 -10.44 -15.16 -3.28
C MET A 359 -10.62 -13.68 -2.93
N ARG A 360 -11.76 -13.05 -3.27
CA ARG A 360 -12.01 -11.64 -2.94
C ARG A 360 -12.19 -11.42 -1.44
N LYS A 361 -12.79 -12.37 -0.73
CA LYS A 361 -12.89 -12.34 0.74
C LYS A 361 -11.49 -12.37 1.37
N VAL A 362 -10.65 -13.34 1.00
CA VAL A 362 -9.28 -13.48 1.52
C VAL A 362 -8.42 -12.25 1.22
N ILE A 363 -8.50 -11.70 0.00
CA ILE A 363 -7.80 -10.45 -0.33
C ILE A 363 -8.29 -9.30 0.56
N GLY A 364 -9.60 -9.17 0.76
CA GLY A 364 -10.18 -8.15 1.63
C GLY A 364 -9.68 -8.25 3.07
N ASP A 365 -9.74 -9.46 3.64
CA ASP A 365 -9.31 -9.73 5.01
C ASP A 365 -7.81 -9.41 5.19
N ASN A 366 -6.96 -9.82 4.24
CA ASN A 366 -5.53 -9.52 4.26
C ASN A 366 -5.22 -8.02 4.14
N MET A 367 -5.96 -7.28 3.31
CA MET A 367 -5.77 -5.82 3.17
C MET A 367 -6.23 -5.07 4.42
N MET A 368 -7.32 -5.49 5.05
CA MET A 368 -7.76 -4.92 6.32
C MET A 368 -6.75 -5.20 7.45
N LYS A 369 -6.19 -6.42 7.49
CA LYS A 369 -5.12 -6.76 8.44
C LYS A 369 -3.88 -5.88 8.24
N ALA A 370 -3.47 -5.63 6.99
CA ALA A 370 -2.37 -4.71 6.69
C ALA A 370 -2.67 -3.27 7.14
N LEU A 371 -3.88 -2.77 6.87
CA LEU A 371 -4.30 -1.41 7.25
C LEU A 371 -4.34 -1.20 8.78
N HIS A 372 -4.86 -2.17 9.53
CA HIS A 372 -4.91 -2.06 10.99
C HIS A 372 -3.56 -2.35 11.65
N GLY A 373 -2.72 -3.18 11.02
CA GLY A 373 -1.41 -3.55 11.55
C GLY A 373 -0.28 -2.59 11.16
N GLN A 374 -0.47 -1.64 10.25
CA GLN A 374 0.63 -0.78 9.75
C GLN A 374 0.25 0.70 9.85
N ALA A 375 1.18 1.54 10.34
CA ALA A 375 0.98 2.98 10.42
C ALA A 375 1.28 3.63 9.06
N GLN A 376 0.39 3.48 8.08
CA GLN A 376 0.71 3.83 6.70
C GLN A 376 0.70 5.35 6.42
N LEU A 377 1.77 5.85 5.79
CA LEU A 377 1.85 7.19 5.19
C LEU A 377 2.19 7.06 3.70
N THR A 378 1.95 8.12 2.90
CA THR A 378 2.41 8.19 1.51
C THR A 378 3.17 9.50 1.27
N SER A 379 4.33 9.39 0.62
CA SER A 379 5.11 10.52 0.11
C SER A 379 5.17 10.47 -1.41
N VAL A 380 5.11 11.63 -2.07
CA VAL A 380 5.03 11.72 -3.53
C VAL A 380 6.07 12.70 -4.05
N VAL A 381 6.76 12.32 -5.13
CA VAL A 381 7.66 13.20 -5.88
C VAL A 381 7.26 13.22 -7.37
N GLU A 382 7.54 14.34 -8.03
CA GLU A 382 7.44 14.44 -9.49
C GLU A 382 8.81 14.15 -10.12
N VAL A 383 8.82 13.43 -11.25
CA VAL A 383 10.04 12.96 -11.94
C VAL A 383 9.96 13.29 -13.43
N ASP A 384 11.01 13.94 -13.98
CA ASP A 384 11.17 14.18 -15.42
C ASP A 384 11.82 12.97 -16.11
N ILE A 385 11.00 12.13 -16.73
CA ILE A 385 11.48 10.94 -17.47
C ILE A 385 11.70 11.21 -18.96
N THR A 386 11.80 12.48 -19.40
CA THR A 386 11.96 12.84 -20.82
C THR A 386 13.20 12.19 -21.44
N LYS A 387 14.33 12.18 -20.73
CA LYS A 387 15.57 11.55 -21.23
C LYS A 387 15.39 10.05 -21.41
N LEU A 388 14.84 9.39 -20.39
CA LEU A 388 14.54 7.95 -20.38
C LEU A 388 13.58 7.58 -21.53
N MET A 389 12.52 8.35 -21.75
CA MET A 389 11.57 8.13 -22.85
C MET A 389 12.23 8.29 -24.22
N LYS A 390 13.11 9.28 -24.41
CA LYS A 390 13.90 9.44 -25.63
C LYS A 390 14.87 8.29 -25.86
N LEU A 391 15.60 7.87 -24.82
CA LEU A 391 16.53 6.74 -24.87
C LEU A 391 15.78 5.46 -25.26
N ARG A 392 14.66 5.18 -24.59
CA ARG A 392 13.79 4.04 -24.90
C ARG A 392 13.31 4.09 -26.35
N ALA A 393 12.87 5.25 -26.84
CA ALA A 393 12.40 5.40 -28.22
C ALA A 393 13.49 5.08 -29.24
N LYS A 394 14.75 5.43 -28.95
CA LYS A 394 15.92 5.09 -29.77
C LYS A 394 16.27 3.60 -29.73
N ALA A 395 16.14 2.95 -28.56
CA ALA A 395 16.61 1.58 -28.33
C ALA A 395 15.58 0.47 -28.62
N LYS A 396 14.27 0.76 -28.49
CA LYS A 396 13.20 -0.25 -28.36
C LYS A 396 13.18 -1.32 -29.47
N ASP A 397 13.46 -0.93 -30.72
CA ASP A 397 13.31 -1.82 -31.86
C ASP A 397 14.51 -2.78 -31.96
N ALA A 398 15.73 -2.25 -31.77
CA ALA A 398 16.94 -3.06 -31.69
C ALA A 398 16.92 -3.99 -30.46
N PHE A 399 16.45 -3.49 -29.31
CA PHE A 399 16.27 -4.30 -28.11
C PHE A 399 15.29 -5.44 -28.33
N ALA A 400 14.13 -5.18 -28.95
CA ALA A 400 13.15 -6.22 -29.24
C ALA A 400 13.70 -7.29 -30.20
N ALA A 401 14.49 -6.89 -31.20
CA ALA A 401 15.14 -7.82 -32.11
C ALA A 401 16.19 -8.70 -31.41
N ARG A 402 16.95 -8.14 -30.46
CA ARG A 402 18.00 -8.86 -29.71
C ARG A 402 17.45 -9.77 -28.61
N GLU A 403 16.52 -9.24 -27.81
CA GLU A 403 16.06 -9.88 -26.58
C GLU A 403 14.78 -10.70 -26.73
N GLY A 404 14.06 -10.54 -27.86
CA GLY A 404 12.78 -11.21 -28.11
C GLY A 404 11.60 -10.66 -27.29
N VAL A 405 11.80 -9.59 -26.52
CA VAL A 405 10.78 -8.93 -25.70
C VAL A 405 10.76 -7.42 -25.94
N LYS A 406 9.58 -6.81 -25.87
CA LYS A 406 9.43 -5.36 -26.06
C LYS A 406 10.03 -4.61 -24.87
N LEU A 407 10.80 -3.56 -25.16
CA LEU A 407 11.28 -2.64 -24.14
C LEU A 407 10.13 -1.75 -23.66
N SER A 408 9.52 -2.06 -22.51
CA SER A 408 8.52 -1.19 -21.86
C SER A 408 9.21 -0.18 -20.93
N PRO A 409 8.51 0.85 -20.42
CA PRO A 409 9.06 1.74 -19.40
C PRO A 409 9.31 1.04 -18.04
N MET A 410 8.50 0.03 -17.70
CA MET A 410 8.50 -0.60 -16.37
C MET A 410 9.87 -1.13 -15.90
N PRO A 411 10.67 -1.84 -16.74
CA PRO A 411 12.00 -2.32 -16.35
C PRO A 411 12.95 -1.23 -15.84
N PHE A 412 12.85 0.00 -16.35
CA PHE A 412 13.67 1.11 -15.88
C PHE A 412 13.28 1.55 -14.46
N PHE A 413 11.98 1.58 -14.15
CA PHE A 413 11.50 1.85 -12.79
C PHE A 413 11.88 0.75 -11.81
N VAL A 414 11.74 -0.51 -12.21
CA VAL A 414 12.17 -1.66 -11.40
C VAL A 414 13.68 -1.59 -11.14
N LYS A 415 14.49 -1.31 -12.15
CA LYS A 415 15.96 -1.18 -12.01
C LYS A 415 16.33 -0.02 -11.07
N ALA A 416 15.72 1.14 -11.26
CA ALA A 416 15.96 2.31 -10.41
C ALA A 416 15.54 2.08 -8.95
N ALA A 417 14.38 1.46 -8.74
CA ALA A 417 13.89 1.07 -7.41
C ALA A 417 14.86 0.08 -6.76
N ALA A 418 15.20 -1.03 -7.42
CA ALA A 418 16.10 -2.04 -6.88
C ALA A 418 17.49 -1.47 -6.54
N GLN A 419 18.04 -0.62 -7.41
CA GLN A 419 19.32 0.05 -7.13
C GLN A 419 19.23 0.98 -5.91
N ALA A 420 18.12 1.71 -5.75
CA ALA A 420 17.92 2.57 -4.60
C ALA A 420 17.73 1.75 -3.30
N LEU A 421 17.01 0.61 -3.34
CA LEU A 421 16.80 -0.25 -2.17
C LEU A 421 18.14 -0.71 -1.55
N LYS A 422 19.14 -1.03 -2.37
CA LYS A 422 20.50 -1.38 -1.91
C LYS A 422 21.16 -0.28 -1.05
N ALA A 423 20.83 0.98 -1.30
CA ALA A 423 21.34 2.12 -0.54
C ALA A 423 20.44 2.52 0.65
N HIS A 424 19.19 2.03 0.67
CA HIS A 424 18.16 2.39 1.65
C HIS A 424 17.53 1.12 2.25
N PRO A 425 18.29 0.32 3.02
CA PRO A 425 17.84 -0.99 3.49
C PRO A 425 16.59 -0.90 4.38
N VAL A 426 16.34 0.22 5.06
CA VAL A 426 15.12 0.45 5.85
C VAL A 426 13.83 0.38 5.02
N ILE A 427 13.91 0.65 3.71
CA ILE A 427 12.78 0.53 2.78
C ILE A 427 12.61 -0.92 2.31
N ASN A 428 13.68 -1.71 2.31
CA ASN A 428 13.69 -3.14 1.94
C ASN A 428 13.78 -4.01 3.21
N ALA A 429 12.79 -3.88 4.09
CA ALA A 429 12.78 -4.53 5.39
C ALA A 429 11.40 -5.13 5.72
N ARG A 430 11.35 -5.89 6.81
CA ARG A 430 10.13 -6.43 7.43
C ARG A 430 10.20 -6.21 8.94
N ILE A 431 9.08 -5.79 9.52
CA ILE A 431 8.87 -5.80 10.97
C ILE A 431 8.37 -7.21 11.35
N ASN A 432 9.10 -7.89 12.22
CA ASN A 432 8.70 -9.16 12.82
C ASN A 432 8.02 -8.85 14.15
N GLU A 433 6.74 -8.51 14.08
CA GLU A 433 5.97 -7.95 15.21
C GLU A 433 5.96 -8.89 16.42
N ASP A 434 5.73 -10.18 16.20
CA ASP A 434 5.70 -11.20 17.26
C ASP A 434 7.05 -11.37 17.98
N GLU A 435 8.16 -11.11 17.28
CA GLU A 435 9.52 -11.23 17.83
C GLU A 435 10.06 -9.90 18.35
N GLY A 436 9.40 -8.78 18.05
CA GLY A 436 9.93 -7.43 18.30
C GLY A 436 11.23 -7.13 17.52
N THR A 437 11.47 -7.80 16.39
CA THR A 437 12.70 -7.64 15.59
C THR A 437 12.42 -7.02 14.21
N ILE A 438 13.48 -6.54 13.54
CA ILE A 438 13.42 -6.05 12.16
C ILE A 438 14.35 -6.89 11.30
N THR A 439 13.83 -7.41 10.19
CA THR A 439 14.63 -8.08 9.17
C THR A 439 14.94 -7.08 8.05
N TYR A 440 16.23 -6.85 7.80
CA TYR A 440 16.70 -6.12 6.62
C TYR A 440 17.14 -7.14 5.57
N PHE A 441 16.54 -7.12 4.39
CA PHE A 441 16.84 -8.10 3.35
C PHE A 441 18.14 -7.76 2.62
N ASP A 442 18.93 -8.79 2.29
CA ASP A 442 20.14 -8.71 1.49
C ASP A 442 19.89 -8.84 -0.02
N THR A 443 18.61 -9.01 -0.40
CA THR A 443 18.15 -9.20 -1.77
C THR A 443 16.92 -8.35 -2.06
N GLU A 444 16.79 -7.86 -3.30
CA GLU A 444 15.61 -7.13 -3.76
C GLU A 444 14.70 -8.04 -4.58
N ASN A 445 13.68 -8.61 -3.94
CA ASN A 445 12.63 -9.38 -4.61
C ASN A 445 11.44 -8.46 -4.86
N ILE A 446 11.23 -8.07 -6.13
CA ILE A 446 10.25 -7.04 -6.47
C ILE A 446 8.95 -7.67 -6.97
N GLY A 447 7.89 -7.55 -6.18
CA GLY A 447 6.52 -7.80 -6.60
C GLY A 447 6.07 -6.77 -7.63
N ILE A 448 5.43 -7.20 -8.72
CA ILE A 448 4.82 -6.32 -9.72
C ILE A 448 3.33 -6.58 -9.78
N ALA A 449 2.53 -5.56 -9.49
CA ALA A 449 1.08 -5.67 -9.58
C ALA A 449 0.63 -5.83 -11.05
N VAL A 450 -0.04 -6.94 -11.36
CA VAL A 450 -0.57 -7.29 -12.68
C VAL A 450 -2.08 -7.46 -12.59
N ASP A 451 -2.80 -6.61 -13.32
CA ASP A 451 -4.24 -6.69 -13.50
C ASP A 451 -4.63 -7.81 -14.50
N SER A 452 -5.63 -8.60 -14.14
CA SER A 452 -6.18 -9.70 -14.94
C SER A 452 -7.68 -9.81 -14.76
N GLU A 453 -8.36 -10.58 -15.61
CA GLU A 453 -9.81 -10.82 -15.49
C GLU A 453 -10.21 -11.47 -14.17
N LYS A 454 -9.30 -12.25 -13.56
CA LYS A 454 -9.52 -12.88 -12.24
C LYS A 454 -9.26 -11.91 -11.09
N GLY A 455 -8.69 -10.74 -11.37
CA GLY A 455 -8.32 -9.73 -10.39
C GLY A 455 -6.82 -9.44 -10.38
N LEU A 456 -6.42 -8.66 -9.39
CA LEU A 456 -5.03 -8.24 -9.19
C LEU A 456 -4.21 -9.38 -8.62
N MET A 457 -3.04 -9.62 -9.22
CA MET A 457 -2.03 -10.55 -8.72
C MET A 457 -0.68 -9.84 -8.68
N THR A 458 0.21 -10.25 -7.76
CA THR A 458 1.51 -9.61 -7.57
C THR A 458 2.64 -10.63 -7.72
N PRO A 459 2.95 -11.08 -8.95
CA PRO A 459 4.10 -11.93 -9.18
C PRO A 459 5.42 -11.24 -8.84
N VAL A 460 6.41 -12.03 -8.44
CA VAL A 460 7.67 -11.57 -7.85
C VAL A 460 8.85 -11.82 -8.78
N ILE A 461 9.57 -10.75 -9.12
CA ILE A 461 10.88 -10.85 -9.75
C ILE A 461 11.91 -11.10 -8.64
N LYS A 462 12.25 -12.37 -8.44
CA LYS A 462 13.28 -12.77 -7.48
C LYS A 462 14.67 -12.28 -7.93
N GLY A 463 15.46 -11.71 -7.02
CA GLY A 463 16.80 -11.18 -7.28
C GLY A 463 16.82 -10.01 -8.27
N ALA A 464 15.80 -9.15 -8.28
CA ALA A 464 15.68 -8.05 -9.23
C ALA A 464 16.87 -7.06 -9.15
N GLY A 465 17.50 -6.92 -7.99
CA GLY A 465 18.66 -6.05 -7.77
C GLY A 465 19.90 -6.41 -8.57
N ASP A 466 20.03 -7.67 -9.00
CA ASP A 466 21.20 -8.16 -9.75
C ASP A 466 20.93 -8.30 -11.25
N LEU A 467 19.67 -8.10 -11.67
CA LEU A 467 19.27 -8.14 -13.06
C LEU A 467 19.57 -6.81 -13.77
N ASN A 468 19.92 -6.91 -15.06
CA ASN A 468 19.93 -5.77 -15.98
C ASN A 468 18.55 -5.54 -16.61
N ILE A 469 18.40 -4.49 -17.41
CA ILE A 469 17.12 -4.16 -18.09
C ILE A 469 16.59 -5.33 -18.92
N ALA A 470 17.46 -6.10 -19.60
CA ALA A 470 17.05 -7.27 -20.38
C ALA A 470 16.48 -8.39 -19.51
N GLY A 471 17.16 -8.73 -18.40
CA GLY A 471 16.71 -9.72 -17.42
C GLY A 471 15.38 -9.33 -16.80
N ILE A 472 15.25 -8.08 -16.34
CA ILE A 472 14.00 -7.54 -15.79
C ILE A 472 12.88 -7.57 -16.83
N SER A 473 13.15 -7.18 -18.08
CA SER A 473 12.14 -7.19 -19.16
C SER A 473 11.62 -8.60 -19.43
N LYS A 474 12.52 -9.58 -19.52
CA LYS A 474 12.16 -10.99 -19.77
C LYS A 474 11.33 -11.56 -18.62
N LYS A 475 11.78 -11.37 -17.37
CA LYS A 475 11.06 -11.84 -16.18
C LYS A 475 9.70 -11.18 -16.02
N THR A 476 9.61 -9.86 -16.25
CA THR A 476 8.32 -9.15 -16.24
C THR A 476 7.37 -9.70 -17.29
N ALA A 477 7.85 -9.95 -18.53
CA ALA A 477 7.02 -10.47 -19.61
C ALA A 477 6.56 -11.90 -19.35
N GLU A 478 7.44 -12.76 -18.83
CA GLU A 478 7.16 -14.14 -18.42
C GLU A 478 6.06 -14.18 -17.35
N LEU A 479 6.27 -13.50 -16.22
CA LEU A 479 5.35 -13.50 -15.08
C LEU A 479 4.01 -12.85 -15.42
N ALA A 480 4.01 -11.70 -16.11
CA ALA A 480 2.77 -11.06 -16.54
C ALA A 480 2.04 -11.87 -17.61
N GLY A 481 2.75 -12.66 -18.41
CA GLY A 481 2.19 -13.65 -19.32
C GLY A 481 1.53 -14.80 -18.55
N ALA A 482 2.21 -15.35 -17.54
CA ALA A 482 1.69 -16.42 -16.69
C ALA A 482 0.43 -16.00 -15.93
N VAL A 483 0.39 -14.79 -15.35
CA VAL A 483 -0.82 -14.24 -14.71
C VAL A 483 -1.99 -14.18 -15.68
N ARG A 484 -1.80 -13.56 -16.87
CA ARG A 484 -2.87 -13.42 -17.87
C ARG A 484 -3.32 -14.77 -18.43
N ALA A 485 -2.40 -15.73 -18.55
CA ALA A 485 -2.69 -17.09 -18.98
C ALA A 485 -3.26 -17.98 -17.86
N SER A 486 -3.42 -17.47 -16.63
CA SER A 486 -3.80 -18.27 -15.45
C SER A 486 -2.88 -19.46 -15.17
N LYS A 487 -1.57 -19.31 -15.42
CA LYS A 487 -0.52 -20.31 -15.19
C LYS A 487 0.47 -19.91 -14.10
N ILE A 488 0.16 -18.86 -13.34
CA ILE A 488 1.01 -18.38 -12.25
C ILE A 488 0.98 -19.39 -11.09
N THR A 489 2.14 -19.66 -10.49
CA THR A 489 2.26 -20.60 -9.36
C THR A 489 2.30 -19.86 -8.03
N PRO A 490 2.04 -20.54 -6.89
CA PRO A 490 2.21 -19.93 -5.57
C PRO A 490 3.64 -19.42 -5.32
N ASP A 491 4.66 -20.13 -5.80
CA ASP A 491 6.07 -19.72 -5.67
C ASP A 491 6.38 -18.42 -6.42
N ASP A 492 5.72 -18.19 -7.56
CA ASP A 492 5.85 -16.94 -8.31
C ASP A 492 5.22 -15.74 -7.59
N LEU A 493 4.33 -15.97 -6.61
CA LEU A 493 3.62 -14.93 -5.85
C LEU A 493 4.24 -14.69 -4.46
N ALA A 494 5.21 -15.51 -4.06
CA ALA A 494 5.81 -15.49 -2.72
C ALA A 494 7.18 -14.79 -2.70
N GLY A 495 7.56 -14.31 -1.50
CA GLY A 495 8.92 -13.83 -1.23
C GLY A 495 9.25 -12.42 -1.71
N ALA A 496 8.25 -11.60 -2.06
CA ALA A 496 8.48 -10.18 -2.34
C ALA A 496 8.92 -9.43 -1.08
N THR A 497 10.01 -8.69 -1.19
CA THR A 497 10.53 -7.80 -0.14
C THR A 497 10.10 -6.35 -0.37
N PHE A 498 9.76 -6.02 -1.63
CA PHE A 498 9.26 -4.72 -2.04
C PHE A 498 8.25 -4.91 -3.18
N THR A 499 7.30 -3.98 -3.35
CA THR A 499 6.30 -4.07 -4.42
C THR A 499 6.25 -2.79 -5.24
N ILE A 500 5.97 -2.93 -6.54
CA ILE A 500 5.68 -1.82 -7.46
C ILE A 500 4.30 -2.02 -8.10
N SER A 501 3.50 -0.96 -8.11
CA SER A 501 2.21 -0.90 -8.81
C SER A 501 2.17 0.26 -9.80
N ASN A 502 1.50 0.07 -10.94
CA ASN A 502 1.41 1.08 -12.00
C ASN A 502 -0.03 1.23 -12.52
N THR A 503 -0.75 2.14 -11.89
CA THR A 503 -2.07 2.62 -12.33
C THR A 503 -1.96 3.78 -13.32
N GLY A 504 -0.77 4.37 -13.47
CA GLY A 504 -0.47 5.40 -14.46
C GLY A 504 -0.78 4.97 -15.90
N SER A 505 -0.65 3.67 -16.18
CA SER A 505 -1.07 3.06 -17.45
C SER A 505 -2.57 3.22 -17.76
N ARG A 506 -3.39 3.48 -16.73
CA ARG A 506 -4.83 3.76 -16.80
C ARG A 506 -5.17 5.26 -16.61
N GLY A 507 -4.17 6.13 -16.48
CA GLY A 507 -4.35 7.57 -16.37
C GLY A 507 -4.43 8.13 -14.94
N ALA A 508 -4.25 7.29 -13.91
CA ALA A 508 -4.18 7.78 -12.53
C ALA A 508 -2.94 8.68 -12.33
N LEU A 509 -3.11 9.79 -11.62
CA LEU A 509 -2.02 10.74 -11.38
C LEU A 509 -0.96 10.15 -10.45
N PHE A 510 -1.40 9.61 -9.32
CA PHE A 510 -0.68 8.81 -8.33
C PHE A 510 -1.73 8.10 -7.45
N ASP A 511 -1.31 7.13 -6.65
CA ASP A 511 -2.16 6.47 -5.66
C ASP A 511 -1.46 6.40 -4.30
N THR A 512 -2.27 6.28 -3.25
CA THR A 512 -1.85 5.89 -1.89
C THR A 512 -2.15 4.40 -1.72
N ILE A 513 -1.19 3.56 -2.06
CA ILE A 513 -1.42 2.11 -2.18
C ILE A 513 -1.24 1.47 -0.82
N ILE A 514 -2.14 0.58 -0.43
CA ILE A 514 -2.01 -0.19 0.81
C ILE A 514 -0.72 -1.02 0.71
N VAL A 515 0.17 -0.86 1.69
CA VAL A 515 1.40 -1.65 1.78
C VAL A 515 1.03 -3.13 1.97
N PRO A 516 1.56 -4.06 1.16
CA PRO A 516 1.29 -5.47 1.35
C PRO A 516 1.76 -5.98 2.73
N PRO A 517 1.10 -6.99 3.30
CA PRO A 517 1.58 -7.64 4.52
C PRO A 517 3.04 -8.09 4.38
N ASN A 518 3.78 -8.08 5.49
CA ASN A 518 5.19 -8.50 5.58
C ASN A 518 6.19 -7.67 4.76
N GLN A 519 5.75 -6.56 4.18
CA GLN A 519 6.60 -5.53 3.56
C GLN A 519 6.38 -4.21 4.30
N VAL A 520 7.38 -3.34 4.24
CA VAL A 520 7.30 -2.00 4.87
C VAL A 520 7.05 -0.88 3.88
N ALA A 521 7.11 -1.15 2.57
CA ALA A 521 6.88 -0.13 1.55
C ALA A 521 6.41 -0.68 0.19
N ILE A 522 5.71 0.16 -0.57
CA ILE A 522 5.25 -0.08 -1.94
C ILE A 522 5.40 1.18 -2.79
N LEU A 523 5.88 1.04 -4.04
CA LEU A 523 6.04 2.13 -4.98
C LEU A 523 4.89 2.18 -6.00
N GLY A 524 4.16 3.29 -6.04
CA GLY A 524 3.18 3.62 -7.07
C GLY A 524 3.80 4.45 -8.20
N ILE A 525 3.53 4.04 -9.44
CA ILE A 525 3.89 4.77 -10.66
C ILE A 525 2.62 5.40 -11.26
N GLY A 526 2.62 6.73 -11.31
CA GLY A 526 1.56 7.54 -11.89
C GLY A 526 1.66 7.70 -13.40
N ALA A 527 0.65 8.34 -13.99
CA ALA A 527 0.57 8.54 -15.43
C ALA A 527 1.72 9.42 -15.93
N THR A 528 2.30 9.04 -17.07
CA THR A 528 3.25 9.89 -17.78
C THR A 528 2.47 10.90 -18.62
N VAL A 529 2.61 12.18 -18.30
CA VAL A 529 1.89 13.27 -18.97
C VAL A 529 2.89 14.30 -19.50
N ARG A 530 2.72 14.69 -20.77
CA ARG A 530 3.50 15.78 -21.35
C ARG A 530 3.04 17.13 -20.81
N ARG A 531 3.96 17.90 -20.22
CA ARG A 531 3.66 19.18 -19.57
C ARG A 531 4.70 20.25 -19.92
N PRO A 532 4.32 21.53 -20.04
CA PRO A 532 5.28 22.62 -20.02
C PRO A 532 5.84 22.78 -18.60
N VAL A 533 7.16 22.69 -18.46
CA VAL A 533 7.86 22.80 -17.17
C VAL A 533 9.00 23.81 -17.32
N VAL A 534 9.20 24.62 -16.28
CA VAL A 534 10.37 25.51 -16.20
C VAL A 534 11.59 24.67 -15.84
N ILE A 535 12.62 24.77 -16.66
CA ILE A 535 13.90 24.09 -16.48
C ILE A 535 15.02 25.12 -16.49
N ASN A 536 16.16 24.77 -15.89
CA ASN A 536 17.38 25.53 -16.08
C ASN A 536 18.20 24.89 -17.21
N HIS A 537 18.22 25.52 -18.37
CA HIS A 537 19.02 25.08 -19.52
C HIS A 537 20.45 25.63 -19.42
N PRO A 538 21.51 24.82 -19.61
CA PRO A 538 22.89 25.26 -19.43
C PRO A 538 23.24 26.55 -20.19
N ASP A 539 22.77 26.69 -21.43
CA ASP A 539 23.08 27.85 -22.28
C ASP A 539 22.02 28.98 -22.25
N LEU A 540 20.80 28.68 -21.83
CA LEU A 540 19.64 29.59 -21.99
C LEU A 540 19.09 30.09 -20.65
N GLY A 541 19.59 29.58 -19.52
CA GLY A 541 19.06 29.87 -18.19
C GLY A 541 17.67 29.27 -17.98
N GLU A 542 16.81 29.96 -17.24
CA GLU A 542 15.43 29.53 -17.02
C GLU A 542 14.62 29.56 -18.32
N THR A 543 14.12 28.39 -18.74
CA THR A 543 13.31 28.24 -19.96
C THR A 543 12.13 27.32 -19.72
N ILE A 544 11.07 27.47 -20.52
CA ILE A 544 9.95 26.52 -20.51
C ILE A 544 10.19 25.46 -21.59
N ALA A 545 10.13 24.19 -21.21
CA ALA A 545 10.24 23.06 -22.13
C ALA A 545 9.11 22.05 -21.92
N ILE A 546 8.74 21.32 -22.98
CA ILE A 546 7.77 20.22 -22.87
C ILE A 546 8.51 18.98 -22.35
N ARG A 547 8.04 18.45 -21.22
CA ARG A 547 8.64 17.31 -20.51
C ARG A 547 7.64 16.18 -20.31
N ASP A 548 8.13 14.94 -20.35
CA ASP A 548 7.39 13.74 -19.94
C ASP A 548 7.49 13.60 -18.42
N MET A 549 6.47 14.08 -17.71
CA MET A 549 6.44 14.10 -16.25
C MET A 549 5.64 12.91 -15.72
N THR A 550 6.10 12.32 -14.63
CA THR A 550 5.40 11.25 -13.90
C THR A 550 5.49 11.50 -12.40
N TYR A 551 4.49 11.05 -11.65
CA TYR A 551 4.56 11.03 -10.18
C TYR A 551 4.96 9.65 -9.72
N VAL A 552 5.84 9.61 -8.74
CA VAL A 552 6.23 8.40 -8.03
C VAL A 552 5.81 8.57 -6.58
N ALA A 553 4.95 7.68 -6.10
CA ALA A 553 4.41 7.68 -4.75
C ALA A 553 4.97 6.49 -3.98
N LEU A 554 5.51 6.71 -2.79
CA LEU A 554 5.91 5.64 -1.87
C LEU A 554 4.92 5.62 -0.71
N SER A 555 4.19 4.53 -0.57
CA SER A 555 3.43 4.24 0.65
C SER A 555 4.28 3.33 1.53
N TYR A 556 4.31 3.59 2.84
CA TYR A 556 5.21 2.90 3.77
C TYR A 556 4.64 2.84 5.19
N ASP A 557 5.10 1.84 5.95
CA ASP A 557 4.77 1.66 7.37
C ASP A 557 5.67 2.55 8.23
N HIS A 558 5.07 3.60 8.81
CA HIS A 558 5.76 4.61 9.61
C HIS A 558 6.23 4.08 10.98
N ARG A 559 5.90 2.84 11.36
CA ARG A 559 6.53 2.18 12.52
C ARG A 559 8.04 1.95 12.32
N LEU A 560 8.48 1.79 11.07
CA LEU A 560 9.90 1.60 10.72
C LEU A 560 10.45 2.70 9.81
N VAL A 561 9.67 3.15 8.83
CA VAL A 561 10.15 4.07 7.80
C VAL A 561 9.72 5.50 8.15
N ASP A 562 10.69 6.35 8.48
CA ASP A 562 10.43 7.76 8.69
C ASP A 562 10.26 8.52 7.37
N GLY A 563 9.56 9.67 7.43
CA GLY A 563 9.38 10.54 6.25
C GLY A 563 10.71 11.00 5.61
N ALA A 564 11.78 11.13 6.40
CA ALA A 564 13.10 11.45 5.87
C ALA A 564 13.69 10.30 5.04
N ASP A 565 13.49 9.05 5.45
CA ASP A 565 13.98 7.88 4.72
C ASP A 565 13.21 7.67 3.43
N ALA A 566 11.88 7.80 3.48
CA ALA A 566 11.04 7.81 2.30
C ALA A 566 11.47 8.90 1.29
N ALA A 567 11.73 10.12 1.76
CA ALA A 567 12.19 11.22 0.92
C ALA A 567 13.57 10.96 0.28
N ARG A 568 14.53 10.41 1.05
CA ARG A 568 15.86 10.05 0.54
C ARG A 568 15.79 8.95 -0.51
N TYR A 569 14.97 7.93 -0.27
CA TYR A 569 14.74 6.85 -1.23
C TYR A 569 14.10 7.38 -2.52
N LEU A 570 13.00 8.13 -2.43
CA LEU A 570 12.33 8.71 -3.58
C LEU A 570 13.25 9.67 -4.36
N THR A 571 14.08 10.45 -3.68
CA THR A 571 15.07 11.33 -4.32
C THR A 571 16.13 10.53 -5.08
N SER A 572 16.56 9.39 -4.55
CA SER A 572 17.51 8.49 -5.22
C SER A 572 16.89 7.88 -6.47
N VAL A 573 15.65 7.38 -6.38
CA VAL A 573 14.90 6.86 -7.53
C VAL A 573 14.70 7.94 -8.60
N LYS A 574 14.30 9.16 -8.19
CA LYS A 574 14.18 10.33 -9.07
C LYS A 574 15.49 10.61 -9.79
N ALA A 575 16.61 10.71 -9.07
CA ALA A 575 17.91 11.01 -9.65
C ALA A 575 18.32 9.97 -10.72
N ILE A 576 18.14 8.68 -10.45
CA ILE A 576 18.46 7.60 -11.40
C ILE A 576 17.60 7.71 -12.67
N LEU A 577 16.28 7.92 -12.50
CA LEU A 577 15.36 8.02 -13.64
C LEU A 577 15.57 9.28 -14.49
N GLU A 578 15.87 10.43 -13.86
CA GLU A 578 16.12 11.71 -14.53
C GLU A 578 17.49 11.78 -15.20
N ALA A 579 18.49 11.08 -14.66
CA ALA A 579 19.77 10.89 -15.33
C ALA A 579 19.56 10.17 -16.67
N GLY A 580 18.76 9.10 -16.66
CA GLY A 580 18.42 8.32 -17.85
C GLY A 580 19.60 7.54 -18.42
N GLU A 581 20.64 7.29 -17.62
CA GLU A 581 21.91 6.67 -18.01
C GLU A 581 21.80 5.13 -18.05
N PHE A 582 21.02 4.61 -19.00
CA PHE A 582 20.79 3.17 -19.18
C PHE A 582 21.36 2.64 -20.51
N GLU A 583 22.22 3.40 -21.18
CA GLU A 583 22.78 3.06 -22.50
C GLU A 583 23.52 1.72 -22.48
N VAL A 584 24.32 1.48 -21.45
CA VAL A 584 25.10 0.24 -21.29
C VAL A 584 24.18 -0.98 -21.19
N ASP A 585 23.12 -0.89 -20.40
CA ASP A 585 22.11 -1.95 -20.25
C ASP A 585 21.33 -2.21 -21.54
N LEU A 586 21.28 -1.23 -22.43
CA LEU A 586 20.61 -1.32 -23.73
C LEU A 586 21.58 -1.71 -24.87
N GLY A 587 22.89 -1.73 -24.60
CA GLY A 587 23.93 -1.98 -25.60
C GLY A 587 24.03 -0.87 -26.64
N LEU A 588 23.96 0.39 -26.20
CA LEU A 588 24.03 1.61 -27.02
C LEU A 588 25.34 2.38 -26.87
#